data_AF-A0A553NZM9-F1
#
_entry.id   AF-A0A553NZM9-F1
#
_cell.length_a   1.000
_cell.length_b   1.000
_cell.length_c   1.000
_cell.angle_alpha   90.00
_cell.angle_beta   90.00
_cell.angle_gamma   90.00
#
_symmetry.space_group_name_H-M   'P 1'
#
loop_
_entity.id
_entity.type
_entity.pdbx_description
1 polymer ?
#
loop_
_entity_poly.entity_id
_entity_poly.type
_entity_poly.pdbx_seq_one_letter_code
_entity_poly.pdbx_strand_id
1 'polypeptide(L)'
;MYNDLMLGTKGLYGEIVPWNSGMTVAIKSHGHTTGQGLEEPRDVQVNFNHFEEFDKRAILLIRNPFRAIIGHRHLDAGGHTGFADEDQFLGEDWDHFVRVKIASWENLYLDWLHEAEPEDIHVIHFETLKDDLVSSLRALVQFMELEVDEGRLKCTWRNNEGNFHRKKTEGSLAAKENPFTSEHTILIRDSIHRVNQALFEKKKPEMPLDQYELYQT
;
A
#
# COMPACT_ATOMS: atom_id res chain seq x y z
N MET A 1 7.32 -5.20 -14.77
CA MET A 1 6.01 -4.99 -14.10
C MET A 1 5.22 -6.28 -13.98
N TYR A 2 4.50 -6.41 -12.88
CA TYR A 2 3.71 -7.58 -12.49
C TYR A 2 2.55 -7.83 -13.47
N ASN A 3 2.25 -9.10 -13.76
CA ASN A 3 1.17 -9.50 -14.65
C ASN A 3 0.40 -10.65 -14.00
N ASP A 4 -0.81 -10.36 -13.53
CA ASP A 4 -1.70 -11.35 -12.92
C ASP A 4 -3.04 -11.40 -13.67
N LEU A 5 -3.20 -12.48 -14.45
CA LEU A 5 -4.38 -12.75 -15.24
C LEU A 5 -5.65 -12.91 -14.38
N MET A 6 -5.52 -13.42 -13.15
CA MET A 6 -6.66 -13.56 -12.22
C MET A 6 -7.16 -12.20 -11.73
N LEU A 7 -6.26 -11.24 -11.53
CA LEU A 7 -6.63 -9.87 -11.19
C LEU A 7 -7.28 -9.15 -12.39
N GLY A 8 -6.68 -9.27 -13.58
CA GLY A 8 -7.19 -8.67 -14.80
C GLY A 8 -8.63 -9.09 -15.13
N THR A 9 -8.91 -10.39 -15.07
CA THR A 9 -10.25 -10.94 -15.34
C THR A 9 -11.31 -10.56 -14.30
N LYS A 10 -10.90 -10.02 -13.14
CA LYS A 10 -11.78 -9.60 -12.04
C LYS A 10 -11.92 -8.08 -11.90
N GLY A 11 -11.55 -7.33 -12.94
CA GLY A 11 -11.79 -5.88 -13.03
C GLY A 11 -10.55 -5.01 -12.83
N LEU A 12 -9.40 -5.59 -12.51
CA LEU A 12 -8.12 -4.87 -12.45
C LEU A 12 -7.42 -4.92 -13.82
N TYR A 13 -8.08 -4.37 -14.84
CA TYR A 13 -7.63 -4.43 -16.24
C TYR A 13 -6.18 -3.93 -16.43
N GLY A 14 -5.73 -2.96 -15.62
CA GLY A 14 -4.35 -2.46 -15.61
C GLY A 14 -3.28 -3.51 -15.32
N GLU A 15 -3.62 -4.62 -14.66
CA GLU A 15 -2.67 -5.68 -14.28
C GLU A 15 -2.27 -6.59 -15.46
N ILE A 16 -2.98 -6.53 -16.60
CA ILE A 16 -2.72 -7.40 -17.77
C ILE A 16 -2.26 -6.64 -19.01
N VAL A 17 -2.09 -5.32 -18.90
CA VAL A 17 -1.71 -4.46 -20.01
C VAL A 17 -0.28 -3.93 -19.85
N PRO A 18 0.47 -3.74 -20.94
CA PRO A 18 1.77 -3.09 -20.89
C PRO A 18 1.64 -1.67 -20.35
N TRP A 19 2.66 -1.24 -19.62
CA TRP A 19 2.61 0.06 -18.94
C TRP A 19 2.56 1.26 -19.88
N ASN A 20 3.21 1.13 -21.01
CA ASN A 20 3.29 2.12 -22.07
C ASN A 20 2.19 1.94 -23.14
N SER A 21 1.15 1.14 -22.87
CA SER A 21 0.11 0.84 -23.86
C SER A 21 -0.88 1.99 -24.12
N GLY A 22 -0.95 2.97 -23.22
CA GLY A 22 -1.93 4.05 -23.27
C GLY A 22 -3.38 3.60 -23.00
N MET A 23 -3.59 2.35 -22.56
CA MET A 23 -4.93 1.81 -22.31
C MET A 23 -5.51 2.15 -20.93
N THR A 24 -4.66 2.55 -19.99
CA THR A 24 -5.04 2.93 -18.63
C THR A 24 -4.36 4.23 -18.24
N VAL A 25 -5.03 5.03 -17.41
CA VAL A 25 -4.52 6.34 -16.94
C VAL A 25 -3.50 6.23 -15.81
N ALA A 26 -3.48 5.10 -15.11
CA ALA A 26 -2.55 4.78 -14.03
C ALA A 26 -2.38 3.26 -13.94
N ILE A 27 -1.21 2.83 -13.49
CA ILE A 27 -0.85 1.41 -13.35
C ILE A 27 -0.21 1.18 -12.00
N LYS A 28 -0.62 0.09 -11.35
CA LYS A 28 -0.09 -0.33 -10.07
C LYS A 28 1.30 -0.94 -10.28
N SER A 29 2.29 -0.38 -9.59
CA SER A 29 3.63 -0.93 -9.50
C SER A 29 3.85 -1.58 -8.14
N HIS A 30 4.55 -2.71 -8.11
CA HIS A 30 5.06 -3.28 -6.87
C HIS A 30 6.45 -2.73 -6.50
N GLY A 31 7.07 -1.98 -7.39
CA GLY A 31 8.45 -1.54 -7.27
C GLY A 31 9.38 -2.67 -6.88
N HIS A 32 10.28 -2.38 -5.95
CA HIS A 32 11.26 -3.34 -5.44
C HIS A 32 10.69 -4.38 -4.44
N THR A 33 9.40 -4.32 -4.11
CA THR A 33 8.82 -5.19 -3.06
C THR A 33 8.45 -6.58 -3.56
N THR A 34 8.64 -6.86 -4.86
CA THR A 34 8.37 -8.16 -5.49
C THR A 34 9.36 -8.44 -6.62
N GLY A 35 9.43 -9.70 -7.07
CA GLY A 35 10.30 -10.08 -8.19
C GLY A 35 11.77 -9.89 -7.84
N GLN A 36 12.60 -9.57 -8.85
CA GLN A 36 14.05 -9.45 -8.69
C GLN A 36 14.44 -8.42 -7.62
N GLY A 37 13.75 -7.28 -7.54
CA GLY A 37 14.09 -6.21 -6.59
C GLY A 37 14.02 -6.65 -5.12
N LEU A 38 13.28 -7.71 -4.79
CA LEU A 38 13.20 -8.23 -3.41
C LEU A 38 14.52 -8.85 -2.94
N GLU A 39 15.31 -9.41 -3.87
CA GLU A 39 16.54 -10.15 -3.58
C GLU A 39 17.78 -9.25 -3.65
N GLU A 40 17.64 -8.03 -4.17
CA GLU A 40 18.75 -7.13 -4.42
C GLU A 40 19.16 -6.35 -3.16
N PRO A 41 20.47 -6.06 -2.98
CA PRO A 41 20.95 -5.17 -1.93
C PRO A 41 20.31 -3.78 -2.01
N ARG A 42 20.18 -3.09 -0.87
CA ARG A 42 19.41 -1.84 -0.75
C ARG A 42 19.81 -0.74 -1.75
N ASP A 43 21.10 -0.59 -2.03
CA ASP A 43 21.68 0.38 -2.97
C ASP A 43 21.31 0.11 -4.43
N VAL A 44 21.05 -1.16 -4.76
CA VAL A 44 20.60 -1.59 -6.10
C VAL A 44 19.07 -1.65 -6.15
N GLN A 45 18.44 -2.01 -5.04
CA GLN A 45 17.00 -2.23 -4.88
C GLN A 45 16.15 -1.03 -5.34
N VAL A 46 16.60 0.20 -5.07
CA VAL A 46 15.89 1.44 -5.46
C VAL A 46 15.60 1.52 -6.96
N ASN A 47 16.47 0.95 -7.81
CA ASN A 47 16.31 0.97 -9.27
C ASN A 47 15.12 0.13 -9.76
N PHE A 48 14.54 -0.72 -8.91
CA PHE A 48 13.37 -1.54 -9.23
C PHE A 48 12.04 -0.85 -8.94
N ASN A 49 12.04 0.41 -8.49
CA ASN A 49 10.81 1.18 -8.24
C ASN A 49 10.11 1.71 -9.50
N HIS A 50 10.71 1.49 -10.68
CA HIS A 50 10.20 1.93 -11.97
C HIS A 50 10.05 3.46 -12.09
N PHE A 51 10.99 4.22 -11.51
CA PHE A 51 10.97 5.68 -11.52
C PHE A 51 10.97 6.26 -12.93
N GLU A 52 11.85 5.76 -13.79
CA GLU A 52 12.02 6.26 -15.16
C GLU A 52 10.85 5.84 -16.05
N GLU A 53 10.29 4.65 -15.87
CA GLU A 53 9.12 4.19 -16.63
C GLU A 53 7.85 5.00 -16.32
N PHE A 54 7.81 5.72 -15.20
CA PHE A 54 6.67 6.54 -14.81
C PHE A 54 6.97 8.04 -14.79
N ASP A 55 8.08 8.48 -15.40
CA ASP A 55 8.51 9.89 -15.40
C ASP A 55 8.55 10.50 -13.99
N LYS A 56 8.90 9.67 -12.99
CA LYS A 56 8.89 10.01 -11.56
C LYS A 56 7.55 10.58 -11.06
N ARG A 57 6.44 10.26 -11.72
CA ARG A 57 5.10 10.69 -11.32
C ARG A 57 4.30 9.52 -10.73
N ALA A 58 3.74 9.71 -9.54
CA ALA A 58 3.08 8.61 -8.82
C ALA A 58 1.92 9.03 -7.92
N ILE A 59 1.06 8.05 -7.66
CA ILE A 59 0.04 8.10 -6.62
C ILE A 59 0.51 7.17 -5.51
N LEU A 60 0.86 7.73 -4.36
CA LEU A 60 1.25 6.96 -3.18
C LEU A 60 0.02 6.69 -2.31
N LEU A 61 -0.47 5.46 -2.36
CA LEU A 61 -1.48 4.97 -1.43
C LEU A 61 -0.79 4.39 -0.19
N ILE A 62 -0.71 5.18 0.88
CA ILE A 62 -0.05 4.81 2.12
C ILE A 62 -1.08 4.18 3.06
N ARG A 63 -0.76 3.01 3.62
CA ARG A 63 -1.62 2.31 4.59
C ARG A 63 -0.89 2.14 5.90
N ASN A 64 -1.63 2.16 7.01
CA ASN A 64 -1.16 1.79 8.35
C ASN A 64 -0.25 0.53 8.29
N PRO A 65 1.05 0.65 8.62
CA PRO A 65 2.01 -0.46 8.49
C PRO A 65 1.66 -1.66 9.36
N PHE A 66 1.10 -1.45 10.56
CA PHE A 66 0.66 -2.56 11.42
C PHE A 66 -0.37 -3.44 10.69
N ARG A 67 -1.37 -2.82 10.08
CA ARG A 67 -2.43 -3.53 9.34
C ARG A 67 -1.94 -4.05 7.99
N ALA A 68 -0.99 -3.36 7.35
CA ALA A 68 -0.38 -3.80 6.11
C ALA A 68 0.42 -5.10 6.32
N ILE A 69 1.25 -5.18 7.36
CA ILE A 69 2.07 -6.35 7.68
C ILE A 69 1.20 -7.56 8.02
N ILE A 70 0.19 -7.40 8.88
CA ILE A 70 -0.77 -8.47 9.19
C ILE A 70 -1.49 -8.94 7.92
N GLY A 71 -1.96 -7.97 7.10
CA GLY A 71 -2.66 -8.26 5.85
C GLY A 71 -1.81 -9.04 4.84
N HIS A 72 -0.50 -8.78 4.81
CA HIS A 72 0.47 -9.49 3.97
C HIS A 72 0.71 -10.90 4.48
N ARG A 73 0.84 -11.11 5.81
CA ARG A 73 0.98 -12.46 6.37
C ARG A 73 -0.23 -13.35 6.05
N HIS A 74 -1.43 -12.79 6.11
CA HIS A 74 -2.64 -13.46 5.65
C HIS A 74 -2.63 -13.76 4.15
N LEU A 75 -1.99 -12.92 3.32
CA LEU A 75 -1.86 -13.19 1.88
C LEU A 75 -0.92 -14.36 1.64
N ASP A 76 0.21 -14.38 2.33
CA ASP A 76 1.26 -15.39 2.12
C ASP A 76 0.82 -16.78 2.61
N ALA A 77 0.18 -16.87 3.77
CA ALA A 77 -0.25 -18.16 4.34
C ALA A 77 -1.68 -18.56 3.95
N GLY A 78 -2.59 -17.60 3.78
CA GLY A 78 -4.01 -17.85 3.50
C GLY A 78 -4.46 -17.52 2.07
N GLY A 79 -3.59 -16.98 1.22
CA GLY A 79 -3.92 -16.52 -0.12
C GLY A 79 -4.76 -15.23 -0.15
N HIS A 80 -5.25 -14.87 -1.34
CA HIS A 80 -5.92 -13.57 -1.58
C HIS A 80 -7.19 -13.35 -0.74
N THR A 81 -7.87 -14.42 -0.31
CA THR A 81 -9.15 -14.33 0.42
C THR A 81 -9.18 -15.08 1.74
N GLY A 82 -8.14 -15.87 2.06
CA GLY A 82 -8.06 -16.64 3.31
C GLY A 82 -7.32 -15.92 4.42
N PHE A 83 -7.33 -16.53 5.60
CA PHE A 83 -6.60 -16.07 6.78
C PHE A 83 -5.43 -17.03 7.06
N ALA A 84 -4.42 -16.50 7.73
CA ALA A 84 -3.31 -17.29 8.25
C ALA A 84 -3.73 -17.86 9.61
N ASP A 85 -3.29 -19.07 9.92
CA ASP A 85 -3.47 -19.67 11.24
C ASP A 85 -2.67 -18.90 12.31
N GLU A 86 -3.03 -19.04 13.58
CA GLU A 86 -2.44 -18.27 14.69
C GLU A 86 -0.93 -18.51 14.84
N ASP A 87 -0.47 -19.73 14.55
CA ASP A 87 0.93 -20.11 14.60
C ASP A 87 1.79 -19.34 13.57
N GLN A 88 1.18 -18.82 12.50
CA GLN A 88 1.87 -18.00 11.51
C GLN A 88 2.31 -16.64 12.05
N PHE A 89 1.84 -16.24 13.23
CA PHE A 89 2.17 -14.97 13.89
C PHE A 89 3.14 -15.15 15.07
N LEU A 90 3.83 -16.29 15.14
CA LEU A 90 4.72 -16.63 16.25
C LEU A 90 6.13 -17.02 15.74
N GLY A 91 7.11 -16.94 16.64
CA GLY A 91 8.46 -17.46 16.42
C GLY A 91 9.37 -16.61 15.54
N GLU A 92 10.55 -17.17 15.23
CA GLU A 92 11.61 -16.50 14.47
C GLU A 92 11.19 -16.15 13.04
N ASP A 93 10.37 -17.00 12.40
CA ASP A 93 9.86 -16.73 11.05
C ASP A 93 8.96 -15.49 11.02
N TRP A 94 8.11 -15.30 12.04
CA TRP A 94 7.31 -14.09 12.17
C TRP A 94 8.17 -12.86 12.46
N ASP A 95 9.15 -12.97 13.36
CA ASP A 95 10.08 -11.86 13.65
C ASP A 95 10.84 -11.40 12.40
N HIS A 96 11.41 -12.35 11.65
CA HIS A 96 12.08 -12.07 10.40
C HIS A 96 11.13 -11.43 9.38
N PHE A 97 9.93 -12.00 9.22
CA PHE A 97 8.91 -11.47 8.33
C PHE A 97 8.56 -10.02 8.65
N VAL A 98 8.29 -9.69 9.91
CA VAL A 98 7.94 -8.34 10.34
C VAL A 98 9.06 -7.36 10.01
N ARG A 99 10.33 -7.70 10.33
CA ARG A 99 11.48 -6.82 10.03
C ARG A 99 11.63 -6.54 8.54
N VAL A 100 11.52 -7.58 7.70
CA VAL A 100 11.59 -7.43 6.24
C VAL A 100 10.44 -6.57 5.72
N LYS A 101 9.21 -6.75 6.22
CA LYS A 101 8.06 -5.96 5.77
C LYS A 101 8.09 -4.52 6.28
N ILE A 102 8.63 -4.25 7.47
CA ILE A 102 8.88 -2.87 7.94
C ILE A 102 9.84 -2.17 6.99
N ALA A 103 11.00 -2.79 6.70
CA ALA A 103 11.98 -2.21 5.80
C ALA A 103 11.41 -2.00 4.39
N SER A 104 10.67 -2.97 3.86
CA SER A 104 10.04 -2.86 2.54
C SER A 104 8.99 -1.75 2.47
N TRP A 105 8.16 -1.62 3.51
CA TRP A 105 7.15 -0.57 3.61
C TRP A 105 7.81 0.82 3.66
N GLU A 106 8.83 0.97 4.50
CA GLU A 106 9.55 2.23 4.66
C GLU A 106 10.25 2.66 3.38
N ASN A 107 11.08 1.76 2.83
CA ASN A 107 11.93 2.05 1.68
C ASN A 107 11.09 2.43 0.46
N LEU A 108 9.97 1.74 0.22
CA LEU A 108 9.10 2.05 -0.92
C LEU A 108 8.61 3.50 -0.86
N TYR A 109 8.09 3.96 0.29
CA TYR A 109 7.57 5.32 0.39
C TYR A 109 8.69 6.36 0.43
N LEU A 110 9.78 6.10 1.15
CA LEU A 110 10.91 7.03 1.20
C LEU A 110 11.57 7.20 -0.17
N ASP A 111 11.72 6.13 -0.95
CA ASP A 111 12.32 6.23 -2.28
C ASP A 111 11.50 7.13 -3.19
N TRP A 112 10.18 6.94 -3.24
CA TRP A 112 9.30 7.83 -4.01
C TRP A 112 9.28 9.26 -3.47
N LEU A 113 9.22 9.43 -2.15
CA LEU A 113 9.25 10.76 -1.52
C LEU A 113 10.60 11.45 -1.65
N HIS A 114 11.69 10.78 -1.99
CA HIS A 114 12.98 11.42 -2.25
C HIS A 114 13.18 11.71 -3.74
N GLU A 115 12.85 10.76 -4.61
CA GLU A 115 13.16 10.83 -6.04
C GLU A 115 12.24 11.75 -6.84
N ALA A 116 10.97 11.87 -6.45
CA ALA A 116 9.98 12.61 -7.22
C ALA A 116 9.74 14.03 -6.67
N GLU A 117 9.44 14.97 -7.56
CA GLU A 117 9.12 16.34 -7.17
C GLU A 117 7.77 16.41 -6.44
N PRO A 118 7.57 17.37 -5.51
CA PRO A 118 6.30 17.48 -4.79
C PRO A 118 5.08 17.52 -5.71
N GLU A 119 5.11 18.25 -6.80
CA GLU A 119 4.02 18.35 -7.79
C GLU A 119 3.70 17.04 -8.51
N ASP A 120 4.66 16.12 -8.63
CA ASP A 120 4.53 14.85 -9.35
C ASP A 120 4.08 13.69 -8.45
N ILE A 121 3.87 13.94 -7.16
CA ILE A 121 3.37 12.93 -6.21
C ILE A 121 2.01 13.32 -5.66
N HIS A 122 1.03 12.44 -5.76
CA HIS A 122 -0.22 12.54 -5.00
C HIS A 122 -0.25 11.50 -3.88
N VAL A 123 -0.35 11.95 -2.63
CA VAL A 123 -0.42 11.07 -1.46
C VAL A 123 -1.86 10.91 -1.00
N ILE A 124 -2.29 9.66 -0.85
CA ILE A 124 -3.58 9.29 -0.27
C ILE A 124 -3.31 8.31 0.87
N HIS A 125 -3.84 8.58 2.05
CA HIS A 125 -3.84 7.61 3.14
C HIS A 125 -5.05 6.69 3.01
N PHE A 126 -4.83 5.39 3.10
CA PHE A 126 -5.87 4.36 2.97
C PHE A 126 -7.01 4.57 3.97
N GLU A 127 -6.67 4.99 5.18
CA GLU A 127 -7.62 5.29 6.23
C GLU A 127 -8.54 6.46 5.83
N THR A 128 -7.97 7.56 5.31
CA THR A 128 -8.74 8.69 4.74
C THR A 128 -9.58 8.29 3.54
N LEU A 129 -9.05 7.45 2.64
CA LEU A 129 -9.78 6.96 1.46
C LEU A 129 -11.04 6.18 1.84
N LYS A 130 -11.00 5.45 2.97
CA LYS A 130 -12.16 4.72 3.49
C LYS A 130 -13.23 5.65 4.05
N ASP A 131 -12.82 6.71 4.74
CA ASP A 131 -13.73 7.64 5.41
C ASP A 131 -14.34 8.65 4.43
N ASP A 132 -13.56 9.14 3.47
CA ASP A 132 -14.02 10.08 2.44
C ASP A 132 -13.54 9.68 1.03
N LEU A 133 -14.18 8.63 0.51
CA LEU A 133 -13.89 8.07 -0.81
C LEU A 133 -14.10 9.08 -1.93
N VAL A 134 -15.20 9.85 -1.90
CA VAL A 134 -15.58 10.72 -3.03
C VAL A 134 -14.61 11.89 -3.15
N SER A 135 -14.26 12.55 -2.04
CA SER A 135 -13.31 13.67 -2.08
C SER A 135 -11.91 13.19 -2.45
N SER A 136 -11.47 12.04 -1.91
CA SER A 136 -10.17 11.46 -2.24
C SER A 136 -10.04 11.14 -3.73
N LEU A 137 -11.06 10.50 -4.33
CA LEU A 137 -11.07 10.20 -5.76
C LEU A 137 -11.15 11.46 -6.63
N ARG A 138 -11.87 12.50 -6.18
CA ARG A 138 -11.93 13.77 -6.90
C ARG A 138 -10.54 14.42 -6.98
N ALA A 139 -9.85 14.51 -5.85
CA ALA A 139 -8.49 15.07 -5.79
C ALA A 139 -7.51 14.27 -6.66
N LEU A 140 -7.65 12.94 -6.67
CA LEU A 140 -6.87 12.04 -7.52
C LEU A 140 -7.09 12.28 -9.02
N VAL A 141 -8.34 12.40 -9.45
CA VAL A 141 -8.70 12.67 -10.86
C VAL A 141 -8.16 14.03 -11.30
N GLN A 142 -8.24 15.04 -10.43
CA GLN A 142 -7.67 16.36 -10.66
C GLN A 142 -6.15 16.32 -10.75
N PHE A 143 -5.48 15.57 -9.88
CA PHE A 143 -4.04 15.36 -9.97
C PHE A 143 -3.63 14.72 -11.30
N MET A 144 -4.44 13.79 -11.83
CA MET A 144 -4.23 13.18 -13.14
C MET A 144 -4.58 14.11 -14.32
N GLU A 145 -4.99 15.35 -14.06
CA GLU A 145 -5.41 16.34 -15.06
C GLU A 145 -6.60 15.87 -15.92
N LEU A 146 -7.48 15.06 -15.33
CA LEU A 146 -8.68 14.56 -15.98
C LEU A 146 -9.91 15.35 -15.52
N GLU A 147 -10.93 15.40 -16.39
CA GLU A 147 -12.21 16.01 -16.04
C GLU A 147 -12.93 15.17 -14.98
N VAL A 148 -13.43 15.85 -13.94
CA VAL A 148 -14.19 15.20 -12.87
C VAL A 148 -15.61 14.89 -13.37
N ASP A 149 -15.92 13.60 -13.48
CA ASP A 149 -17.28 13.13 -13.73
C ASP A 149 -17.96 12.73 -12.40
N GLU A 150 -18.86 13.58 -11.93
CA GLU A 150 -19.63 13.36 -10.70
C GLU A 150 -20.53 12.11 -10.75
N GLY A 151 -21.00 11.73 -11.94
CA GLY A 151 -21.74 10.50 -12.16
C GLY A 151 -20.88 9.27 -11.93
N ARG A 152 -19.63 9.28 -12.42
CA ARG A 152 -18.65 8.22 -12.20
C ARG A 152 -18.20 8.15 -10.74
N LEU A 153 -17.92 9.28 -10.09
CA LEU A 153 -17.59 9.31 -8.67
C LEU A 153 -18.71 8.69 -7.81
N LYS A 154 -19.96 9.06 -8.10
CA LYS A 154 -21.13 8.49 -7.41
C LYS A 154 -21.33 7.00 -7.71
N CYS A 155 -21.03 6.56 -8.94
CA CYS A 155 -21.06 5.15 -9.30
C CYS A 155 -20.03 4.35 -8.48
N THR A 156 -18.80 4.84 -8.39
CA THR A 156 -17.74 4.21 -7.58
C THR A 156 -18.10 4.16 -6.11
N TRP A 157 -18.65 5.24 -5.54
CA TRP A 157 -19.10 5.25 -4.14
C TRP A 157 -20.20 4.20 -3.86
N ARG A 158 -21.13 4.00 -4.80
CA ARG A 158 -22.19 2.97 -4.68
C ARG A 158 -21.66 1.54 -4.84
N ASN A 159 -20.53 1.37 -5.53
CA ASN A 159 -19.93 0.08 -5.87
C ASN A 159 -18.49 0.02 -5.34
N ASN A 160 -18.29 0.42 -4.09
CA ASN A 160 -16.98 0.58 -3.46
C ASN A 160 -16.39 -0.74 -2.91
N GLU A 161 -17.12 -1.85 -3.04
CA GLU A 161 -16.69 -3.19 -2.63
C GLU A 161 -16.36 -4.03 -3.87
N GLY A 162 -15.27 -4.80 -3.78
CA GLY A 162 -14.78 -5.67 -4.84
C GLY A 162 -14.65 -7.13 -4.41
N ASN A 163 -14.25 -7.99 -5.35
CA ASN A 163 -14.16 -9.45 -5.13
C ASN A 163 -12.96 -9.90 -4.27
N PHE A 164 -12.01 -8.99 -3.99
CA PHE A 164 -10.75 -9.29 -3.28
C PHE A 164 -10.75 -8.74 -1.85
N HIS A 165 -11.80 -9.09 -1.11
CA HIS A 165 -11.90 -8.77 0.31
C HIS A 165 -12.01 -10.05 1.14
N ARG A 166 -11.36 -10.09 2.30
CA ARG A 166 -11.54 -11.19 3.27
C ARG A 166 -12.84 -10.94 4.01
N LYS A 167 -13.81 -11.85 3.88
CA LYS A 167 -15.05 -11.78 4.66
C LYS A 167 -14.69 -11.92 6.13
N LYS A 168 -15.04 -10.93 6.96
CA LYS A 168 -14.95 -11.08 8.42
C LYS A 168 -15.97 -12.11 8.85
N THR A 169 -15.54 -13.34 9.12
CA THR A 169 -16.36 -14.32 9.86
C THR A 169 -16.29 -13.98 11.35
N GLU A 170 -17.45 -13.84 11.98
CA GLU A 170 -17.53 -13.79 13.45
C GLU A 170 -16.79 -15.00 14.02
N GLY A 171 -15.76 -14.77 14.84
CA GLY A 171 -14.94 -15.81 15.44
C GLY A 171 -13.53 -16.01 14.87
N SER A 172 -13.09 -15.26 13.84
CA SER A 172 -11.66 -15.24 13.51
C SER A 172 -10.89 -14.46 14.60
N LEU A 173 -10.29 -15.18 15.54
CA LEU A 173 -9.37 -14.66 16.57
C LEU A 173 -8.24 -13.78 15.97
N ALA A 174 -7.87 -14.06 14.71
CA ALA A 174 -6.73 -13.48 14.00
C ALA A 174 -6.74 -11.97 13.72
N ALA A 175 -7.84 -11.23 13.96
CA ALA A 175 -7.91 -9.80 13.63
C ALA A 175 -7.81 -8.84 14.84
N LYS A 176 -7.92 -9.37 16.07
CA LYS A 176 -8.03 -8.56 17.30
C LYS A 176 -6.84 -8.64 18.25
N GLU A 177 -6.02 -9.68 18.17
CA GLU A 177 -4.82 -9.74 19.01
C GLU A 177 -3.66 -9.03 18.30
N ASN A 178 -2.92 -8.23 19.06
CA ASN A 178 -1.71 -7.56 18.58
C ASN A 178 -0.60 -8.64 18.48
N PRO A 179 -0.19 -9.08 17.27
CA PRO A 179 0.83 -10.11 17.13
C PRO A 179 2.25 -9.55 17.24
N PHE A 180 2.39 -8.23 17.45
CA PHE A 180 3.68 -7.57 17.47
C PHE A 180 4.26 -7.58 18.88
N THR A 181 5.56 -7.86 18.95
CA THR A 181 6.33 -7.64 20.17
C THR A 181 6.49 -6.14 20.43
N SER A 182 6.95 -5.77 21.63
CA SER A 182 7.31 -4.37 21.93
C SER A 182 8.42 -3.86 21.00
N GLU A 183 9.38 -4.72 20.64
CA GLU A 183 10.45 -4.36 19.71
C GLU A 183 9.89 -4.08 18.30
N HIS A 184 9.03 -4.95 17.78
CA HIS A 184 8.34 -4.71 16.51
C HIS A 184 7.58 -3.39 16.52
N THR A 185 6.87 -3.11 17.61
CA THR A 185 6.10 -1.87 17.75
C THR A 185 7.00 -0.63 17.71
N ILE A 186 8.17 -0.66 18.35
CA ILE A 186 9.16 0.42 18.29
C ILE A 186 9.65 0.60 16.85
N LEU A 187 10.05 -0.48 16.17
CA LEU A 187 10.54 -0.42 14.79
C LEU A 187 9.48 0.12 13.82
N ILE A 188 8.22 -0.29 13.97
CA ILE A 188 7.11 0.22 13.15
C ILE A 188 6.89 1.71 13.42
N ARG A 189 6.91 2.16 14.68
CA ARG A 189 6.75 3.59 15.04
C ARG A 189 7.88 4.43 14.50
N ASP A 190 9.13 3.96 14.61
CA ASP A 190 10.29 4.65 14.06
C ASP A 190 10.20 4.79 12.54
N SER A 191 9.70 3.74 11.87
CA SER A 191 9.45 3.73 10.43
C SER A 191 8.37 4.74 10.02
N ILE A 192 7.24 4.75 10.75
CA ILE A 192 6.18 5.76 10.60
C ILE A 192 6.76 7.16 10.77
N HIS A 193 7.58 7.40 11.79
CA HIS A 193 8.15 8.70 12.06
C HIS A 193 9.00 9.21 10.88
N ARG A 194 9.87 8.35 10.32
CA ARG A 194 10.71 8.68 9.15
C ARG A 194 9.88 8.98 7.91
N VAL A 195 8.87 8.17 7.60
CA VAL A 195 7.97 8.43 6.45
C VAL A 195 7.16 9.71 6.68
N ASN A 196 6.67 9.96 7.89
CA ASN A 196 5.90 11.16 8.19
C ASN A 196 6.76 12.43 8.12
N GLN A 197 8.04 12.35 8.49
CA GLN A 197 8.99 13.44 8.30
C GLN A 197 9.19 13.74 6.80
N ALA A 198 9.41 12.72 5.97
CA ALA A 198 9.56 12.92 4.51
C ALA A 198 8.29 13.51 3.87
N LEU A 199 7.10 13.09 4.33
CA LEU A 199 5.82 13.69 3.92
C LEU A 199 5.75 15.18 4.27
N PHE A 200 6.12 15.54 5.50
CA PHE A 200 6.15 16.93 5.95
C PHE A 200 7.12 17.77 5.09
N GLU A 201 8.33 17.26 4.84
CA GLU A 201 9.33 17.93 4.00
C GLU A 201 8.84 18.15 2.55
N LYS A 202 8.12 17.18 1.98
CA LYS A 202 7.46 17.29 0.67
C LYS A 202 6.13 18.03 0.69
N LYS A 203 5.73 18.63 1.82
CA LYS A 203 4.45 19.34 2.01
C LYS A 203 3.22 18.49 1.64
N LYS A 204 3.27 17.20 1.99
CA LYS A 204 2.18 16.24 1.80
C LYS A 204 1.38 16.04 3.09
N PRO A 205 0.14 15.53 3.00
CA PRO A 205 -0.65 15.21 4.19
C PRO A 205 0.10 14.24 5.09
N GLU A 206 0.21 14.58 6.37
CA GLU A 206 0.76 13.69 7.40
C GLU A 206 -0.10 12.43 7.56
N MET A 207 0.50 11.37 8.09
CA MET A 207 -0.16 10.11 8.36
C MET A 207 -1.24 10.28 9.47
N PRO A 208 -2.45 9.72 9.31
CA PRO A 208 -3.54 9.84 10.29
C PRO A 208 -3.34 8.89 11.48
N LEU A 209 -2.37 9.22 12.35
CA LEU A 209 -1.93 8.37 13.46
C LEU A 209 -3.04 8.06 14.48
N ASP A 210 -4.03 8.95 14.60
CA ASP A 210 -5.23 8.77 15.42
C ASP A 210 -6.11 7.60 14.94
N GLN A 211 -6.02 7.22 13.67
CA GLN A 211 -6.74 6.10 13.08
C GLN A 211 -5.98 4.78 13.17
N TYR A 212 -4.76 4.77 13.75
CA TYR A 212 -3.91 3.59 13.83
C TYR A 212 -4.07 2.91 15.19
N GLU A 213 -4.94 1.90 15.27
CA GLU A 213 -5.36 1.31 16.55
C GLU A 213 -4.20 0.75 17.39
N LEU A 214 -3.15 0.22 16.74
CA LEU A 214 -1.95 -0.34 17.38
C LEU A 214 -0.82 0.68 17.55
N TYR A 215 -1.02 1.93 17.13
CA TYR A 215 0.00 2.96 17.24
C TYR A 215 0.15 3.49 18.67
N GLN A 216 -0.92 3.45 19.48
CA GLN A 216 -0.93 3.97 20.86
C GLN A 216 -0.72 2.88 21.93
N THR A 217 -0.66 1.60 21.54
CA THR A 217 -0.59 0.45 22.46
C THR A 217 0.78 0.16 23.05
#